data_AF-A0A7Y8J981-F1
#
_entry.id   AF-A0A7Y8J981-F1
#
_cell.length_a   1.000
_cell.length_b   1.000
_cell.length_c   1.000
_cell.angle_alpha   90.00
_cell.angle_beta   90.00
_cell.angle_gamma   90.00
#
_symmetry.space_group_name_H-M   'P 1'
#
loop_
_entity.id
_entity.type
_entity.pdbx_description
1 polymer ?
#
loop_
_entity_poly.entity_id
_entity_poly.type
_entity_poly.pdbx_seq_one_letter_code
_entity_poly.pdbx_strand_id
1 'polypeptide(L)'
;MTSVSKIFYIILMVLIATANLFAQDSFAEQFNYAKRLYDEEKYFDAVTEFKRLLFFNDNDAYNYEANLLTGLSYKNGAMFSEAIQHFTLAELYSRNTEEVFNSRLEIIKINILRRTIGRALLLLDSLQSDSRFADKGNDINYWRGWAYIFSDDWESAAQYFSLVKPDHQLALFCDSLYNDLYSPQLARALSIIPGAGQFYTGEYVSGLISIGWNVLWGYLTINAFMEDRVFDGFVIGTLLWWRFYSGNIQNAEKFAIEKNLEKTNSALRFLQNNFNGRKP
;
A
#
# COMPACT_ATOMS: atom_id res chain seq x y z
N MET A 1 -46.70 8.32 -56.47
CA MET A 1 -46.74 7.64 -55.16
C MET A 1 -48.15 7.71 -54.61
N THR A 2 -48.85 6.59 -54.54
CA THR A 2 -50.22 6.50 -54.02
C THR A 2 -50.24 6.89 -52.54
N SER A 3 -51.36 7.40 -52.02
CA SER A 3 -51.50 7.78 -50.60
C SER A 3 -51.08 6.65 -49.65
N VAL A 4 -51.28 5.40 -50.08
CA VAL A 4 -50.90 4.18 -49.36
C VAL A 4 -49.38 4.03 -49.20
N SER A 5 -48.58 4.36 -50.23
CA SER A 5 -47.13 4.26 -50.12
C SER A 5 -46.55 5.28 -49.13
N LYS A 6 -47.14 6.49 -49.04
CA LYS A 6 -46.70 7.51 -48.08
C LYS A 6 -46.99 7.12 -46.63
N ILE A 7 -48.16 6.53 -46.37
CA ILE A 7 -48.53 6.03 -45.03
C ILE A 7 -47.59 4.89 -44.59
N PHE A 8 -47.24 3.98 -45.51
CA PHE A 8 -46.28 2.91 -45.22
C PHE A 8 -44.89 3.44 -44.82
N TYR A 9 -44.34 4.42 -45.54
CA TYR A 9 -43.06 5.02 -45.19
C TYR A 9 -43.10 5.80 -43.86
N ILE A 10 -44.22 6.44 -43.54
CA ILE A 10 -44.41 7.11 -42.24
C ILE A 10 -44.45 6.08 -41.11
N ILE A 11 -45.21 4.99 -41.27
CA ILE A 11 -45.26 3.90 -40.28
C ILE A 11 -43.87 3.26 -40.10
N LEU A 12 -43.14 3.03 -41.19
CA LEU A 12 -41.79 2.48 -41.14
C LEU A 12 -40.81 3.43 -40.42
N MET A 13 -40.86 4.74 -40.70
CA MET A 13 -40.06 5.72 -39.96
C MET A 13 -40.43 5.81 -38.48
N VAL A 14 -41.71 5.71 -38.13
CA VAL A 14 -42.17 5.69 -36.73
C VAL A 14 -41.69 4.42 -36.02
N LEU A 15 -41.77 3.25 -36.65
CA LEU A 15 -41.28 1.99 -36.07
C LEU A 15 -39.76 2.04 -35.81
N ILE A 16 -38.98 2.56 -36.76
CA ILE A 16 -37.53 2.74 -36.61
C ILE A 16 -37.22 3.74 -35.49
N ALA A 17 -37.96 4.85 -35.40
CA ALA A 17 -37.78 5.84 -34.33
C ALA A 17 -38.12 5.25 -32.94
N THR A 18 -39.20 4.47 -32.84
CA THR A 18 -39.57 3.83 -31.56
C THR A 18 -38.60 2.76 -31.11
N ALA A 19 -38.03 1.97 -32.03
CA ALA A 19 -37.05 0.93 -31.69
C ALA A 19 -35.77 1.52 -31.08
N ASN A 20 -35.33 2.69 -31.56
CA ASN A 20 -34.18 3.39 -31.00
C ASN A 20 -34.44 3.97 -29.60
N LEU A 21 -35.66 4.45 -29.33
CA LEU A 21 -36.04 4.97 -28.02
C LEU A 21 -36.06 3.85 -26.95
N PHE A 22 -36.68 2.70 -27.25
CA PHE A 22 -36.73 1.56 -26.32
C PHE A 22 -35.34 0.95 -26.03
N ALA A 23 -34.43 0.97 -27.01
CA ALA A 23 -33.07 0.47 -26.81
C ALA A 23 -32.26 1.37 -25.84
N GLN A 24 -32.43 2.69 -25.92
CA GLN A 24 -31.74 3.63 -25.04
C GLN A 24 -32.21 3.51 -23.58
N ASP A 25 -33.52 3.34 -23.36
CA ASP A 25 -34.08 3.07 -22.03
C ASP A 25 -33.56 1.73 -21.46
N SER A 26 -33.42 0.70 -22.30
CA SER A 26 -32.90 -0.61 -21.87
C SER A 26 -31.45 -0.56 -21.35
N PHE A 27 -30.57 0.27 -21.92
CA PHE A 27 -29.19 0.38 -21.45
C PHE A 27 -29.09 1.15 -20.13
N ALA A 28 -29.92 2.17 -19.94
CA ALA A 28 -30.01 2.89 -18.66
C ALA A 28 -30.50 1.95 -17.54
N GLU A 29 -31.53 1.14 -17.82
CA GLU A 29 -32.01 0.12 -16.87
C GLU A 29 -30.94 -0.91 -16.53
N GLN A 30 -30.20 -1.39 -17.53
CA GLN A 30 -29.11 -2.34 -17.33
C GLN A 30 -27.96 -1.75 -16.50
N PHE A 31 -27.57 -0.50 -16.78
CA PHE A 31 -26.56 0.19 -15.98
C PHE A 31 -27.01 0.34 -14.51
N ASN A 32 -28.25 0.77 -14.29
CA ASN A 32 -28.81 0.92 -12.94
C ASN A 32 -28.91 -0.42 -12.21
N TYR A 33 -29.20 -1.52 -12.92
CA TYR A 33 -29.19 -2.86 -12.34
C TYR A 33 -27.78 -3.28 -11.91
N ALA A 34 -26.79 -3.12 -12.77
CA ALA A 34 -25.39 -3.42 -12.44
C ALA A 34 -24.88 -2.58 -11.27
N LYS A 35 -25.25 -1.30 -11.22
CA LYS A 35 -24.94 -0.40 -10.10
C LYS A 35 -25.58 -0.85 -8.80
N ARG A 36 -26.86 -1.27 -8.83
CA ARG A 36 -27.52 -1.85 -7.64
C ARG A 36 -26.80 -3.10 -7.14
N LEU A 37 -26.35 -3.98 -8.02
CA LEU A 37 -25.54 -5.15 -7.63
C LEU A 37 -24.22 -4.73 -6.96
N TYR A 38 -23.57 -3.69 -7.47
CA TYR A 38 -22.37 -3.12 -6.87
C TYR A 38 -22.64 -2.55 -5.47
N ASP A 39 -23.72 -1.78 -5.31
CA ASP A 39 -24.14 -1.18 -4.03
C ASP A 39 -24.56 -2.26 -3.01
N GLU A 40 -25.05 -3.42 -3.48
CA GLU A 40 -25.33 -4.63 -2.69
C GLU A 40 -24.06 -5.49 -2.43
N GLU A 41 -22.87 -5.01 -2.80
CA GLU A 41 -21.57 -5.69 -2.67
C GLU A 41 -21.45 -7.00 -3.46
N LYS A 42 -22.35 -7.26 -4.42
CA LYS A 42 -22.31 -8.38 -5.34
C LYS A 42 -21.37 -8.08 -6.51
N TYR A 43 -20.11 -7.85 -6.18
CA TYR A 43 -19.11 -7.31 -7.11
C TYR A 43 -18.96 -8.10 -8.41
N PHE A 44 -18.94 -9.44 -8.36
CA PHE A 44 -18.79 -10.26 -9.57
C PHE A 44 -20.03 -10.31 -10.45
N ASP A 45 -21.22 -10.22 -9.85
CA ASP A 45 -22.48 -10.12 -10.60
C ASP A 45 -22.55 -8.73 -11.28
N ALA A 46 -22.17 -7.67 -10.56
CA ALA A 46 -22.06 -6.33 -11.12
C ALA A 46 -21.09 -6.28 -12.30
N VAL A 47 -19.89 -6.87 -12.17
CA VAL A 47 -18.92 -7.01 -13.28
C VAL A 47 -19.54 -7.69 -14.50
N THR A 48 -20.33 -8.75 -14.29
CA THR A 48 -20.98 -9.47 -15.38
C THR A 48 -21.96 -8.57 -16.13
N GLU A 49 -22.80 -7.82 -15.40
CA GLU A 49 -23.78 -6.93 -16.01
C GLU A 49 -23.15 -5.68 -16.64
N PHE A 50 -22.08 -5.12 -16.06
CA PHE A 50 -21.31 -4.04 -16.69
C PHE A 50 -20.62 -4.50 -17.97
N LYS A 51 -20.01 -5.68 -17.98
CA LYS A 51 -19.43 -6.25 -19.21
C LYS A 51 -20.49 -6.48 -20.28
N ARG A 52 -21.68 -6.97 -19.89
CA ARG A 52 -22.81 -7.13 -20.80
C ARG A 52 -23.24 -5.78 -21.38
N LEU A 53 -23.33 -4.74 -20.55
CA LEU A 53 -23.67 -3.38 -21.00
C LEU A 53 -22.64 -2.88 -22.02
N LEU A 54 -21.35 -2.98 -21.70
CA LEU A 54 -20.24 -2.56 -22.57
C LEU A 54 -20.17 -3.36 -23.88
N PHE A 55 -20.65 -4.60 -23.90
CA PHE A 55 -20.65 -5.44 -25.09
C PHE A 55 -21.76 -5.07 -26.08
N PHE A 56 -22.96 -4.71 -25.58
CA PHE A 56 -24.12 -4.43 -26.44
C PHE A 56 -24.34 -2.95 -26.74
N ASN A 57 -23.77 -2.06 -25.93
CA ASN A 57 -23.90 -0.63 -26.13
C ASN A 57 -22.71 -0.07 -26.93
N ASP A 58 -22.96 0.27 -28.19
CA ASP A 58 -21.96 0.89 -29.07
C ASP A 58 -21.69 2.38 -28.75
N ASN A 59 -22.43 2.97 -27.79
CA ASN A 59 -22.28 4.38 -27.40
C ASN A 59 -21.34 4.54 -26.18
N ASP A 60 -20.45 5.53 -26.22
CA ASP A 60 -19.54 5.90 -25.14
C ASP A 60 -20.23 6.45 -23.86
N ALA A 61 -21.56 6.59 -23.86
CA ALA A 61 -22.36 7.13 -22.76
C ALA A 61 -22.16 6.42 -21.40
N TYR A 62 -21.78 5.15 -21.37
CA TYR A 62 -21.53 4.41 -20.12
C TYR A 62 -20.08 3.91 -19.96
N ASN A 63 -19.23 4.13 -20.96
CA ASN A 63 -17.90 3.49 -21.03
C ASN A 63 -16.99 3.87 -19.86
N TYR A 64 -17.00 5.14 -19.44
CA TYR A 64 -16.27 5.59 -18.26
C TYR A 64 -16.76 4.89 -16.98
N GLU A 65 -18.03 5.10 -16.63
CA GLU A 65 -18.56 4.72 -15.31
C GLU A 65 -18.66 3.20 -15.16
N ALA A 66 -19.03 2.47 -16.21
CA ALA A 66 -19.07 1.01 -16.18
C ALA A 66 -17.66 0.42 -16.01
N ASN A 67 -16.63 0.95 -16.68
CA ASN A 67 -15.26 0.49 -16.46
C ASN A 67 -14.74 0.87 -15.07
N LEU A 68 -15.04 2.07 -14.56
CA LEU A 68 -14.66 2.48 -13.22
C LEU A 68 -15.26 1.54 -12.16
N LEU A 69 -16.56 1.29 -12.22
CA LEU A 69 -17.26 0.40 -11.28
C LEU A 69 -16.83 -1.06 -11.42
N THR A 70 -16.53 -1.51 -12.65
CA THR A 70 -15.93 -2.82 -12.89
C THR A 70 -14.55 -2.93 -12.24
N GLY A 71 -13.70 -1.91 -12.39
CA GLY A 71 -12.39 -1.85 -11.75
C GLY A 71 -12.48 -1.87 -10.22
N LEU A 72 -13.41 -1.10 -9.65
CA LEU A 72 -13.68 -1.08 -8.20
C LEU A 72 -14.19 -2.44 -7.71
N SER A 73 -15.03 -3.12 -8.47
CA SER A 73 -15.53 -4.45 -8.16
C SER A 73 -14.38 -5.47 -8.09
N TYR A 74 -13.51 -5.49 -9.08
CA TYR A 74 -12.31 -6.35 -9.07
C TYR A 74 -11.34 -5.99 -7.94
N LYS A 75 -11.16 -4.70 -7.65
CA LYS A 75 -10.33 -4.24 -6.54
C LYS A 75 -10.82 -4.80 -5.20
N ASN A 76 -12.14 -4.78 -4.95
CA ASN A 76 -12.74 -5.38 -3.75
C ASN A 76 -12.54 -6.90 -3.70
N GLY A 77 -12.52 -7.58 -4.85
CA GLY A 77 -12.16 -8.99 -4.97
C GLY A 77 -10.65 -9.28 -4.96
N ALA A 78 -9.78 -8.29 -4.70
CA ALA A 78 -8.31 -8.38 -4.79
C ALA A 78 -7.77 -8.84 -6.18
N MET A 79 -8.59 -8.73 -7.23
CA MET A 79 -8.22 -8.99 -8.63
C MET A 79 -7.56 -7.75 -9.25
N PHE A 80 -6.38 -7.42 -8.73
CA PHE A 80 -5.70 -6.15 -9.01
C PHE A 80 -5.30 -5.95 -10.47
N SER A 81 -4.99 -7.02 -11.19
CA SER A 81 -4.57 -6.92 -12.60
C SER A 81 -5.75 -6.52 -13.49
N GLU A 82 -6.90 -7.16 -13.30
CA GLU A 82 -8.16 -6.88 -13.97
C GLU A 82 -8.68 -5.49 -13.58
N ALA A 83 -8.57 -5.12 -12.31
CA ALA A 83 -8.93 -3.79 -11.85
C ALA A 83 -8.10 -2.69 -12.55
N ILE A 84 -6.78 -2.85 -12.66
CA ILE A 84 -5.92 -1.91 -13.41
C ILE A 84 -6.32 -1.83 -14.88
N GLN A 85 -6.65 -2.95 -15.52
CA GLN A 85 -7.10 -2.95 -16.92
C GLN A 85 -8.36 -2.08 -17.08
N HIS A 86 -9.35 -2.29 -16.22
CA HIS A 86 -10.59 -1.51 -16.29
C HIS A 86 -10.42 -0.05 -15.88
N PHE A 87 -9.55 0.28 -14.91
CA PHE A 87 -9.23 1.68 -14.63
C PHE A 87 -8.48 2.36 -15.77
N THR A 88 -7.64 1.62 -16.51
CA THR A 88 -6.99 2.15 -17.72
C THR A 88 -8.01 2.44 -18.82
N LEU A 89 -9.01 1.56 -18.99
CA LEU A 89 -10.13 1.81 -19.91
C LEU A 89 -10.99 2.99 -19.45
N ALA A 90 -11.28 3.11 -18.15
CA ALA A 90 -11.98 4.27 -17.61
C ALA A 90 -11.23 5.57 -17.88
N GLU A 91 -9.90 5.59 -17.68
CA GLU A 91 -9.07 6.75 -18.02
C GLU A 91 -9.16 7.12 -19.51
N LEU A 92 -9.16 6.12 -20.41
CA LEU A 92 -9.29 6.32 -21.86
C LEU A 92 -10.63 6.95 -22.25
N TYR A 93 -11.72 6.53 -21.61
CA TYR A 93 -13.08 7.03 -21.88
C TYR A 93 -13.49 8.24 -21.03
N SER A 94 -12.53 8.85 -20.31
CA SER A 94 -12.78 10.02 -19.48
C SER A 94 -13.16 11.26 -20.31
N ARG A 95 -14.17 11.99 -19.85
CA ARG A 95 -14.75 13.16 -20.52
C ARG A 95 -14.22 14.49 -20.00
N ASN A 96 -13.61 14.46 -18.83
CA ASN A 96 -13.08 15.64 -18.16
C ASN A 96 -11.83 15.27 -17.34
N THR A 97 -11.13 16.30 -16.87
CA THR A 97 -9.91 16.16 -16.08
C THR A 97 -10.12 15.40 -14.77
N GLU A 98 -11.28 15.56 -14.12
CA GLU A 98 -11.59 14.89 -12.85
C GLU A 98 -11.68 13.37 -13.03
N GLU A 99 -12.32 12.93 -14.12
CA GLU A 99 -12.45 11.51 -14.46
C GLU A 99 -11.09 10.86 -14.74
N VAL A 100 -10.19 11.57 -15.43
CA VAL A 100 -8.80 11.13 -15.66
C VAL A 100 -8.05 11.00 -14.33
N PHE A 101 -8.16 12.02 -13.46
CA PHE A 101 -7.51 12.01 -12.16
C PHE A 101 -7.97 10.83 -11.31
N ASN A 102 -9.29 10.63 -11.19
CA ASN A 102 -9.87 9.55 -10.39
C ASN A 102 -9.48 8.17 -10.89
N SER A 103 -9.47 7.96 -12.21
CA SER A 103 -9.07 6.68 -12.81
C SER A 103 -7.60 6.36 -12.51
N ARG A 104 -6.71 7.35 -12.72
CA ARG A 104 -5.29 7.18 -12.44
C ARG A 104 -5.01 7.01 -10.95
N LEU A 105 -5.80 7.67 -10.10
CA LEU A 105 -5.69 7.54 -8.65
C LEU A 105 -6.05 6.13 -8.17
N GLU A 106 -7.07 5.50 -8.75
CA GLU A 106 -7.37 4.10 -8.41
C GLU A 106 -6.26 3.14 -8.85
N ILE A 107 -5.59 3.39 -9.98
CA ILE A 107 -4.39 2.64 -10.39
C ILE A 107 -3.26 2.82 -9.38
N ILE A 108 -3.03 4.04 -8.88
CA ILE A 108 -2.04 4.33 -7.84
C ILE A 108 -2.35 3.54 -6.56
N LYS A 109 -3.59 3.57 -6.09
CA LYS A 109 -4.03 2.85 -4.89
C LYS A 109 -3.76 1.34 -5.00
N ILE A 110 -4.04 0.75 -6.16
CA ILE A 110 -3.71 -0.66 -6.40
C ILE A 110 -2.19 -0.92 -6.34
N ASN A 111 -1.38 -0.03 -6.91
CA ASN A 111 0.07 -0.18 -6.85
C ASN A 111 0.60 -0.10 -5.41
N ILE A 112 -0.02 0.74 -4.57
CA ILE A 112 0.25 0.77 -3.12
C ILE A 112 -0.13 -0.56 -2.47
N LEU A 113 -1.36 -1.04 -2.69
CA LEU A 113 -1.85 -2.30 -2.11
C LEU A 113 -1.00 -3.52 -2.48
N ARG A 114 -0.48 -3.56 -3.71
CA ARG A 114 0.39 -4.67 -4.18
C ARG A 114 1.89 -4.42 -3.94
N ARG A 115 2.24 -3.35 -3.20
CA ARG A 115 3.61 -2.94 -2.86
C ARG A 115 4.53 -2.68 -4.07
N THR A 116 3.98 -2.34 -5.23
CA THR A 116 4.76 -1.83 -6.37
C THR A 116 4.99 -0.32 -6.22
N ILE A 117 5.65 0.06 -5.13
CA ILE A 117 5.76 1.45 -4.65
C ILE A 117 6.45 2.36 -5.65
N GLY A 118 7.52 1.90 -6.33
CA GLY A 118 8.16 2.67 -7.39
C GLY A 118 7.19 3.05 -8.52
N ARG A 119 6.25 2.16 -8.88
CA ARG A 119 5.22 2.46 -9.90
C ARG A 119 4.19 3.46 -9.39
N ALA A 120 3.77 3.35 -8.13
CA ALA A 120 2.87 4.30 -7.49
C ALA A 120 3.47 5.70 -7.45
N LEU A 121 4.74 5.83 -7.02
CA LEU A 121 5.44 7.11 -6.94
C LEU A 121 5.63 7.75 -8.33
N LEU A 122 6.01 6.97 -9.35
CA LEU A 122 6.10 7.48 -10.73
C LEU A 122 4.77 8.03 -11.25
N LEU A 123 3.66 7.35 -10.96
CA LEU A 123 2.33 7.83 -11.34
C LEU A 123 1.94 9.10 -10.56
N LEU A 124 2.28 9.19 -9.27
CA LEU A 124 2.09 10.40 -8.46
C LEU A 124 2.94 11.57 -8.96
N ASP A 125 4.19 11.33 -9.38
CA ASP A 125 5.04 12.36 -9.99
C ASP A 125 4.45 12.86 -11.33
N SER A 126 3.88 11.94 -12.12
CA SER A 126 3.21 12.30 -13.37
C SER A 126 1.97 13.17 -13.13
N LEU A 127 1.20 12.92 -12.06
CA LEU A 127 0.06 13.75 -11.67
C LEU A 127 0.53 15.11 -11.17
N GLN A 128 1.57 15.14 -10.35
CA GLN A 128 2.12 16.38 -9.76
C GLN A 128 2.68 17.34 -10.83
N SER A 129 3.26 16.78 -11.90
CA SER A 129 3.92 17.55 -12.97
C SER A 129 2.93 18.06 -14.03
N ASP A 130 1.71 17.55 -14.05
CA ASP A 130 0.69 17.90 -15.03
C ASP A 130 -0.13 19.10 -14.53
N SER A 131 -0.03 20.23 -15.25
CA SER A 131 -0.66 21.50 -14.86
C SER A 131 -2.18 21.43 -14.74
N ARG A 132 -2.82 20.41 -15.35
CA ARG A 132 -4.26 20.18 -15.24
C ARG A 132 -4.69 19.76 -13.83
N PHE A 133 -3.76 19.28 -13.00
CA PHE A 133 -4.03 18.81 -11.63
C PHE A 133 -3.35 19.67 -10.57
N ALA A 134 -3.02 20.92 -10.88
CA ALA A 134 -2.33 21.82 -9.95
C ALA A 134 -3.10 22.05 -8.63
N ASP A 135 -4.43 21.94 -8.66
CA ASP A 135 -5.32 22.02 -7.50
C ASP A 135 -5.38 20.73 -6.66
N LYS A 136 -4.85 19.61 -7.18
CA LYS A 136 -4.89 18.29 -6.53
C LYS A 136 -3.67 17.96 -5.68
N GLY A 137 -2.79 18.93 -5.43
CA GLY A 137 -1.53 18.71 -4.69
C GLY A 137 -1.73 18.03 -3.33
N ASN A 138 -2.78 18.38 -2.59
CA ASN A 138 -3.10 17.75 -1.31
C ASN A 138 -3.50 16.28 -1.44
N ASP A 139 -4.29 15.92 -2.45
CA ASP A 139 -4.64 14.52 -2.71
C ASP A 139 -3.40 13.72 -3.13
N ILE A 140 -2.56 14.28 -3.99
CA ILE A 140 -1.31 13.65 -4.44
C ILE A 140 -0.39 13.39 -3.25
N ASN A 141 -0.19 14.39 -2.39
CA ASN A 141 0.62 14.25 -1.17
C ASN A 141 0.03 13.23 -0.19
N TYR A 142 -1.30 13.19 -0.04
CA TYR A 142 -1.98 12.21 0.80
C TYR A 142 -1.70 10.77 0.35
N TRP A 143 -1.82 10.49 -0.95
CA TRP A 143 -1.56 9.14 -1.49
C TRP A 143 -0.07 8.81 -1.56
N ARG A 144 0.79 9.81 -1.71
CA ARG A 144 2.24 9.65 -1.57
C ARG A 144 2.63 9.25 -0.15
N GLY A 145 2.02 9.84 0.87
CA GLY A 145 2.19 9.42 2.27
C GLY A 145 1.81 7.95 2.49
N TRP A 146 0.70 7.50 1.90
CA TRP A 146 0.32 6.07 1.93
C TRP A 146 1.30 5.16 1.20
N ALA A 147 1.87 5.60 0.07
CA ALA A 147 2.90 4.85 -0.63
C ALA A 147 4.14 4.62 0.27
N TYR A 148 4.55 5.64 1.03
CA TYR A 148 5.67 5.54 1.96
C TYR A 148 5.38 4.68 3.20
N ILE A 149 4.14 4.70 3.72
CA ILE A 149 3.70 3.74 4.75
C ILE A 149 3.91 2.30 4.27
N PHE A 150 3.53 1.99 3.03
CA PHE A 150 3.63 0.63 2.48
C PHE A 150 5.06 0.24 2.04
N SER A 151 6.02 1.18 2.06
CA SER A 151 7.46 0.92 1.92
C SER A 151 8.23 1.01 3.24
N ASP A 152 7.55 1.08 4.38
CA ASP A 152 8.14 1.21 5.73
C ASP A 152 9.01 2.48 5.93
N ASP A 153 8.79 3.51 5.10
CA ASP A 153 9.45 4.82 5.20
C ASP A 153 8.55 5.81 5.94
N TRP A 154 8.50 5.66 7.25
CA TRP A 154 7.62 6.41 8.14
C TRP A 154 7.97 7.90 8.22
N GLU A 155 9.25 8.24 8.04
CA GLU A 155 9.73 9.63 8.01
C GLU A 155 9.16 10.37 6.80
N SER A 156 9.37 9.83 5.59
CA SER A 156 8.80 10.41 4.38
C SER A 156 7.28 10.43 4.43
N ALA A 157 6.64 9.38 4.96
CA ALA A 157 5.19 9.36 5.13
C ALA A 157 4.70 10.54 5.99
N ALA A 158 5.34 10.77 7.15
CA ALA A 158 5.01 11.89 8.04
C ALA A 158 5.17 13.24 7.34
N GLN A 159 6.28 13.44 6.61
CA GLN A 159 6.54 14.66 5.85
C GLN A 159 5.43 14.94 4.82
N TYR A 160 5.06 13.96 3.99
CA TYR A 160 4.04 14.20 2.96
C TYR A 160 2.63 14.40 3.53
N PHE A 161 2.26 13.74 4.62
CA PHE A 161 1.00 14.04 5.29
C PHE A 161 0.99 15.45 5.92
N SER A 162 2.14 15.94 6.40
CA SER A 162 2.25 17.30 6.95
C SER A 162 2.08 18.39 5.89
N LEU A 163 2.42 18.11 4.63
CA LEU A 163 2.17 19.02 3.50
C LEU A 163 0.67 19.16 3.18
N VAL A 164 -0.14 18.13 3.48
CA VAL A 164 -1.60 18.21 3.34
C VAL A 164 -2.19 19.11 4.43
N LYS A 165 -1.74 18.90 5.66
CA LYS A 165 -2.10 19.70 6.83
C LYS A 165 -1.01 19.52 7.90
N PRO A 166 -0.45 20.59 8.50
CA PRO A 166 0.64 20.44 9.47
C PRO A 166 0.33 19.51 10.66
N ASP A 167 -0.90 19.52 11.14
CA ASP A 167 -1.41 18.69 12.24
C ASP A 167 -2.23 17.48 11.74
N HIS A 168 -1.93 16.97 10.53
CA HIS A 168 -2.62 15.81 9.98
C HIS A 168 -2.45 14.58 10.89
N GLN A 169 -3.54 13.86 11.19
CA GLN A 169 -3.52 12.69 12.08
C GLN A 169 -2.48 11.64 11.66
N LEU A 170 -2.41 11.32 10.36
CA LEU A 170 -1.42 10.38 9.84
C LEU A 170 0.02 10.93 9.90
N ALA A 171 0.22 12.25 9.84
CA ALA A 171 1.56 12.83 9.99
C ALA A 171 2.08 12.59 11.41
N LEU A 172 1.28 12.96 12.42
CA LEU A 172 1.60 12.76 13.83
C LEU A 172 1.78 11.28 14.18
N PHE A 173 0.95 10.41 13.60
CA PHE A 173 1.06 8.96 13.79
C PHE A 173 2.37 8.40 13.24
N CYS A 174 2.70 8.72 11.98
CA CYS A 174 3.93 8.24 11.35
C CYS A 174 5.19 8.81 12.04
N ASP A 175 5.17 10.08 12.44
CA ASP A 175 6.27 10.72 13.16
C ASP A 175 6.47 10.07 14.55
N SER A 176 5.38 9.86 15.29
CA SER A 176 5.44 9.15 16.58
C SER A 176 5.99 7.74 16.44
N LEU A 177 5.61 7.02 15.39
CA LEU A 177 6.13 5.67 15.15
C LEU A 177 7.60 5.70 14.79
N TYR A 178 8.01 6.57 13.86
CA TYR A 178 9.41 6.73 13.45
C TYR A 178 10.32 6.98 14.66
N ASN A 179 9.93 7.90 15.54
CA ASN A 179 10.69 8.23 16.75
C ASN A 179 10.73 7.09 17.79
N ASP A 180 9.79 6.14 17.72
CA ASP A 180 9.71 4.98 18.60
C ASP A 180 10.48 3.75 18.05
N LEU A 181 10.92 3.79 16.78
CA LEU A 181 11.72 2.71 16.19
C LEU A 181 13.16 2.72 16.74
N TYR A 182 13.70 1.53 16.97
CA TYR A 182 15.10 1.36 17.36
C TYR A 182 16.03 1.53 16.15
N SER A 183 17.24 2.03 16.37
CA SER A 183 18.30 2.03 15.36
C SER A 183 19.11 0.71 15.43
N PRO A 184 19.08 -0.14 14.38
CA PRO A 184 19.87 -1.37 14.36
C PRO A 184 21.38 -1.10 14.38
N GLN A 185 21.83 -0.01 13.76
CA GLN A 185 23.23 0.41 13.75
C GLN A 185 23.69 0.85 15.15
N LEU A 186 22.84 1.58 15.88
CA LEU A 186 23.13 1.95 17.26
C LEU A 186 23.15 0.71 18.17
N ALA A 187 22.20 -0.22 18.01
CA ALA A 187 22.19 -1.47 18.76
C ALA A 187 23.49 -2.29 18.55
N ARG A 188 24.00 -2.34 17.32
CA ARG A 188 25.32 -2.92 17.02
C ARG A 188 26.45 -2.20 17.72
N ALA A 189 26.51 -0.87 17.59
CA ALA A 189 27.58 -0.07 18.15
C ALA A 189 27.65 -0.21 19.68
N LEU A 190 26.50 -0.19 20.35
CA LEU A 190 26.42 -0.37 21.80
C LEU A 190 26.88 -1.77 22.23
N SER A 191 26.68 -2.80 21.40
CA SER A 191 27.02 -4.20 21.72
C SER A 191 28.51 -4.51 21.78
N ILE A 192 29.37 -3.52 21.55
CA ILE A 192 30.79 -3.60 21.94
C ILE A 192 30.89 -3.75 23.47
N ILE A 193 29.99 -3.11 24.22
CA ILE A 193 29.79 -3.38 25.63
C ILE A 193 28.83 -4.58 25.73
N PRO A 194 29.24 -5.71 26.34
CA PRO A 194 28.39 -6.88 26.49
C PRO A 194 27.02 -6.54 27.08
N GLY A 195 25.97 -6.91 26.35
CA GLY A 195 24.59 -6.68 26.76
C GLY A 195 24.01 -5.29 26.44
N ALA A 196 24.82 -4.25 26.21
CA ALA A 196 24.29 -2.89 26.11
C ALA A 196 23.35 -2.67 24.91
N GLY A 197 23.63 -3.28 23.76
CA GLY A 197 22.71 -3.24 22.62
C GLY A 197 21.40 -3.98 22.88
N GLN A 198 21.43 -5.09 23.63
CA GLN A 198 20.24 -5.80 24.07
C GLN A 198 19.42 -4.97 25.07
N PHE A 199 20.07 -4.30 26.02
CA PHE A 199 19.39 -3.37 26.94
C PHE A 199 18.72 -2.22 26.18
N TYR A 200 19.38 -1.68 25.16
CA TYR A 200 18.83 -0.64 24.30
C TYR A 200 17.52 -1.09 23.62
N THR A 201 17.45 -2.33 23.13
CA THR A 201 16.25 -2.87 22.48
C THR A 201 15.21 -3.44 23.45
N GLY A 202 15.44 -3.34 24.77
CA GLY A 202 14.55 -3.89 25.81
C GLY A 202 14.70 -5.39 26.06
N GLU A 203 15.67 -6.05 25.45
CA GLU A 203 15.96 -7.49 25.60
C GLU A 203 16.83 -7.77 26.83
N TYR A 204 16.30 -7.44 28.01
CA TYR A 204 17.06 -7.42 29.27
C TYR A 204 17.65 -8.79 29.66
N VAL A 205 16.91 -9.88 29.43
CA VAL A 205 17.39 -11.23 29.75
C VAL A 205 18.60 -11.59 28.88
N SER A 206 18.50 -11.33 27.57
CA SER A 206 19.61 -11.51 26.64
C SER A 206 20.81 -10.62 27.02
N GLY A 207 20.57 -9.38 27.45
CA GLY A 207 21.60 -8.48 27.94
C GLY A 207 22.34 -9.02 29.16
N LEU A 208 21.62 -9.54 30.15
CA LEU A 208 22.21 -10.18 31.35
C LEU A 208 23.00 -11.44 31.00
N ILE A 209 22.50 -12.26 30.06
CA ILE A 209 23.23 -13.44 29.57
C ILE A 209 24.55 -13.03 28.91
N SER A 210 24.57 -11.96 28.11
CA SER A 210 25.80 -11.44 27.51
C SER A 210 26.81 -10.96 28.54
N ILE A 211 26.37 -10.30 29.62
CA ILE A 211 27.24 -9.94 30.75
C ILE A 211 27.80 -11.20 31.42
N GLY A 212 26.94 -12.19 31.67
CA GLY A 212 27.35 -13.48 32.26
C GLY A 212 28.42 -14.19 31.43
N TRP A 213 28.25 -14.26 30.11
CA TRP A 213 29.26 -14.82 29.20
C TRP A 213 30.57 -14.03 29.22
N ASN A 214 30.52 -12.70 29.26
CA ASN A 214 31.72 -11.87 29.35
C ASN A 214 32.52 -12.16 30.63
N VAL A 215 31.85 -12.22 31.78
CA VAL A 215 32.47 -12.55 33.07
C VAL A 215 33.02 -13.98 33.05
N LEU A 216 32.24 -14.94 32.54
CA LEU A 216 32.66 -16.34 32.45
C LEU A 216 33.92 -16.52 31.59
N TRP A 217 33.95 -15.94 30.39
CA TRP A 217 35.12 -16.04 29.51
C TRP A 217 36.33 -15.31 30.08
N GLY A 218 36.13 -14.17 30.75
CA GLY A 218 37.19 -13.47 31.48
C GLY A 218 37.79 -14.35 32.58
N TYR A 219 36.94 -14.93 33.43
CA TYR A 219 37.36 -15.84 34.49
C TYR A 219 38.10 -17.06 33.94
N LEU A 220 37.55 -17.73 32.93
CA LEU A 220 38.16 -18.93 32.34
C LEU A 220 39.51 -18.64 31.67
N THR A 221 39.64 -17.48 31.03
CA THR A 221 40.90 -17.04 30.43
C THR A 221 41.97 -16.83 31.50
N ILE A 222 41.65 -16.08 32.56
CA ILE A 222 42.57 -15.81 33.69
C ILE A 222 42.96 -17.12 34.39
N ASN A 223 41.98 -17.97 34.70
CA ASN A 223 42.20 -19.23 35.39
C ASN A 223 43.10 -20.18 34.59
N ALA A 224 42.92 -20.26 33.26
CA ALA A 224 43.75 -21.09 32.40
C ALA A 224 45.24 -20.66 32.44
N PHE A 225 45.52 -19.35 32.44
CA PHE A 225 46.89 -18.86 32.57
C PHE A 225 47.47 -19.07 33.97
N MET A 226 46.66 -18.95 35.03
CA MET A 226 47.10 -19.21 36.41
C MET A 226 47.45 -20.69 36.66
N GLU A 227 46.84 -21.61 35.93
CA GLU A 227 47.09 -23.06 36.03
C GLU A 227 48.11 -23.56 35.00
N ASP A 228 48.91 -22.67 34.39
CA ASP A 228 49.89 -22.98 33.35
C ASP A 228 49.31 -23.68 32.10
N ARG A 229 47.99 -23.59 31.89
CA ARG A 229 47.29 -24.11 30.70
C ARG A 229 47.32 -23.07 29.57
N VAL A 230 48.52 -22.76 29.09
CA VAL A 230 48.78 -21.68 28.13
C VAL A 230 47.97 -21.84 26.83
N PHE A 231 47.86 -23.06 26.30
CA PHE A 231 47.08 -23.31 25.09
C PHE A 231 45.59 -23.02 25.30
N ASP A 232 45.00 -23.49 26.40
CA ASP A 232 43.60 -23.23 26.75
C ASP A 232 43.36 -21.72 26.90
N GLY A 233 44.25 -21.02 27.64
CA GLY A 233 44.17 -19.58 27.84
C GLY A 233 44.19 -18.81 26.52
N PHE A 234 45.04 -19.21 25.58
CA PHE A 234 45.08 -18.61 24.24
C PHE A 234 43.82 -18.89 23.42
N VAL A 235 43.35 -20.14 23.39
CA VAL A 235 42.14 -20.54 22.63
C VAL A 235 40.89 -19.82 23.16
N ILE A 236 40.71 -19.80 24.48
CA ILE A 236 39.59 -19.11 25.13
C ILE A 236 39.73 -17.61 24.87
N GLY A 237 40.89 -17.04 25.20
CA GLY A 237 41.26 -15.63 25.09
C GLY A 237 41.13 -15.01 23.70
N THR A 238 41.07 -15.83 22.64
CA THR A 238 40.96 -15.38 21.26
C THR A 238 39.69 -15.90 20.57
N LEU A 239 39.61 -17.21 20.31
CA LEU A 239 38.57 -17.82 19.48
C LEU A 239 37.19 -17.71 20.13
N LEU A 240 37.07 -18.00 21.43
CA LEU A 240 35.78 -17.93 22.12
C LEU A 240 35.31 -16.49 22.31
N TRP A 241 36.23 -15.57 22.62
CA TRP A 241 35.94 -14.14 22.68
C TRP A 241 35.48 -13.57 21.33
N TRP A 242 36.16 -13.93 20.24
CA TRP A 242 35.75 -13.50 18.89
C TRP A 242 34.36 -14.03 18.54
N ARG A 243 34.10 -15.32 18.78
CA ARG A 243 32.78 -15.93 18.56
C ARG A 243 31.70 -15.22 19.38
N PHE A 244 31.98 -14.97 20.66
CA PHE A 244 31.05 -14.30 21.56
C PHE A 244 30.71 -12.88 21.09
N TYR A 245 31.70 -12.02 20.84
CA TYR A 245 31.43 -10.64 20.43
C TYR A 245 30.78 -10.54 19.06
N SER A 246 31.19 -11.39 18.11
CA SER A 246 30.55 -11.45 16.79
C SER A 246 29.06 -11.81 16.91
N GLY A 247 28.72 -12.81 17.73
CA GLY A 247 27.34 -13.18 18.02
C GLY A 247 26.58 -12.09 18.78
N ASN A 248 27.22 -11.44 19.77
CA ASN A 248 26.60 -10.39 20.57
C ASN A 248 26.16 -9.19 19.71
N ILE A 249 27.03 -8.75 18.79
CA ILE A 249 26.75 -7.64 17.86
C ILE A 249 25.62 -8.01 16.89
N GLN A 250 25.68 -9.20 16.29
CA GLN A 250 24.66 -9.67 15.34
C GLN A 250 23.29 -9.82 16.02
N ASN A 251 23.24 -10.38 17.22
CA ASN A 251 22.00 -10.56 17.96
C ASN A 251 21.35 -9.22 18.33
N ALA A 252 22.12 -8.21 18.74
CA ALA A 252 21.55 -6.90 19.05
C ALA A 252 20.96 -6.19 17.82
N GLU A 253 21.62 -6.30 16.66
CA GLU A 253 21.04 -5.80 15.40
C GLU A 253 19.70 -6.49 15.12
N LYS A 254 19.70 -7.83 15.22
CA LYS A 254 18.53 -8.66 14.97
C LYS A 254 17.37 -8.29 15.89
N PHE A 255 17.61 -8.10 17.19
CA PHE A 255 16.56 -7.70 18.13
C PHE A 255 15.97 -6.33 17.79
N ALA A 256 16.78 -5.35 17.38
CA ALA A 256 16.28 -4.05 16.95
C ALA A 256 15.34 -4.20 15.73
N ILE A 257 15.75 -5.01 14.74
CA ILE A 257 14.95 -5.28 13.53
C ILE A 257 13.63 -5.99 13.88
N GLU A 258 13.67 -7.02 14.72
CA GLU A 258 12.48 -7.78 15.13
C GLU A 258 11.49 -6.90 15.90
N LYS A 259 11.96 -6.09 16.85
CA LYS A 259 11.11 -5.14 17.59
C LYS A 259 10.51 -4.08 16.67
N ASN A 260 11.28 -3.55 15.72
CA ASN A 260 10.76 -2.60 14.75
C ASN A 260 9.67 -3.23 13.88
N LEU A 261 9.86 -4.48 13.45
CA LEU A 261 8.87 -5.21 12.67
C LEU A 261 7.58 -5.46 13.49
N GLU A 262 7.69 -5.76 14.79
CA GLU A 262 6.53 -5.85 15.70
C GLU A 262 5.76 -4.51 15.78
N LYS A 263 6.48 -3.40 15.94
CA LYS A 263 5.90 -2.04 16.00
C LYS A 263 5.21 -1.65 14.69
N THR A 264 5.91 -1.80 13.57
CA THR A 264 5.39 -1.53 12.22
C THR A 264 4.16 -2.39 11.90
N ASN A 265 4.18 -3.70 12.18
CA ASN A 265 3.02 -4.55 11.95
C ASN A 265 1.82 -4.17 12.82
N SER A 266 2.06 -3.79 14.07
CA SER A 266 1.01 -3.30 14.97
C SER A 266 0.41 -1.99 14.46
N ALA A 267 1.25 -1.08 13.95
CA ALA A 267 0.82 0.16 13.33
C ALA A 267 -0.03 -0.08 12.06
N LEU A 268 0.39 -0.97 11.17
CA LEU A 268 -0.39 -1.33 9.97
C LEU A 268 -1.76 -1.95 10.34
N ARG A 269 -1.82 -2.82 11.35
CA ARG A 269 -3.08 -3.37 11.86
C ARG A 269 -4.00 -2.30 12.43
N PHE A 270 -3.44 -1.33 13.16
CA PHE A 270 -4.20 -0.18 13.64
C PHE A 270 -4.76 0.66 12.49
N LEU A 271 -3.95 0.97 11.48
CA LEU A 271 -4.40 1.70 10.29
C LEU A 271 -5.51 0.94 9.53
N GLN A 272 -5.40 -0.38 9.44
CA GLN A 272 -6.41 -1.20 8.79
C GLN A 272 -7.75 -1.16 9.54
N ASN A 273 -7.74 -1.38 10.85
CA ASN A 273 -8.95 -1.66 11.63
C ASN A 273 -9.53 -0.45 12.36
N ASN A 274 -8.73 0.57 12.68
CA ASN A 274 -9.11 1.67 13.57
C ASN A 274 -9.02 3.06 12.92
N PHE A 275 -8.24 3.23 11.86
CA PHE A 275 -8.17 4.51 11.16
C PHE A 275 -9.44 4.77 10.33
N ASN A 276 -10.13 5.87 10.66
CA ASN A 276 -11.34 6.33 9.99
C ASN A 276 -10.97 7.41 8.97
N GLY A 277 -10.36 7.01 7.86
CA GLY A 277 -10.02 7.90 6.75
C GLY A 277 -9.85 7.12 5.46
N ARG A 278 -9.59 7.83 4.35
CA ARG A 278 -9.37 7.21 3.03
C ARG A 278 -8.14 6.30 3.09
N LYS A 279 -8.28 5.06 2.65
CA LYS A 279 -7.22 4.05 2.59
C LYS A 279 -7.02 3.57 1.14
N PRO A 280 -5.84 3.05 0.79
CA PRO A 280 -5.58 2.47 -0.52
C PRO A 280 -6.60 1.39 -0.89
#